data_AF-A0A6N8B3G4-F1
#
_entry.id   AF-A0A6N8B3G4-F1
#
_cell.length_a   1.000
_cell.length_b   1.000
_cell.length_c   1.000
_cell.angle_alpha   90.00
_cell.angle_beta   90.00
_cell.angle_gamma   90.00
#
_symmetry.space_group_name_H-M   'P 1'
#
loop_
_entity.id
_entity.type
_entity.pdbx_description
1 polymer ?
#
loop_
_entity_poly.entity_id
_entity_poly.type
_entity_poly.pdbx_seq_one_letter_code
_entity_poly.pdbx_strand_id
1 'polypeptide(L)'
;MARNTNQPVQPGAGNALDQMKYEIANELGISNYDQMDKGQLPSRVNGYVGGNMTKKMVAYAEQALRGGQQGQITQSAQTEQPQQQQ
;
A
#
# COMPACT_ATOMS: atom_id res chain seq x y z
N MET A 1 23.73 4.35 -3.15
CA MET A 1 22.83 3.18 -3.25
C MET A 1 21.50 3.56 -2.61
N ALA A 2 20.43 3.70 -3.41
CA ALA A 2 19.09 3.91 -2.86
C ALA A 2 18.63 2.60 -2.18
N ARG A 3 18.42 2.65 -0.87
CA ARG A 3 17.84 1.54 -0.11
C ARG A 3 16.38 1.44 -0.52
N ASN A 4 16.07 0.57 -1.49
CA ASN A 4 14.70 0.23 -1.83
C ASN A 4 14.16 -0.75 -0.77
N THR A 5 13.84 -0.24 0.42
CA THR A 5 13.30 -1.00 1.55
C THR A 5 11.79 -1.19 1.49
N ASN A 6 11.11 -0.66 0.48
CA ASN A 6 9.69 -0.89 0.24
C ASN A 6 9.49 -2.24 -0.45
N GLN A 7 9.72 -3.32 0.29
CA GLN A 7 9.24 -4.64 -0.13
C GLN A 7 7.81 -4.84 0.36
N PRO A 8 6.91 -5.41 -0.46
CA PRO A 8 5.60 -5.83 -0.02
C PRO A 8 5.70 -6.77 1.18
N VAL A 9 4.81 -6.60 2.15
CA VAL A 9 4.74 -7.48 3.34
C VAL A 9 4.46 -8.93 2.94
N GLN A 10 3.67 -9.14 1.88
CA GLN A 10 3.41 -10.44 1.30
C GLN A 10 4.23 -10.62 0.01
N PRO A 11 5.08 -11.65 -0.11
CA PRO A 11 5.81 -11.94 -1.34
C PRO A 11 4.87 -12.10 -2.55
N GLY A 12 5.26 -11.54 -3.69
CA GLY A 12 4.48 -11.60 -4.93
C GLY A 12 3.35 -10.57 -5.04
N ALA A 13 3.02 -9.83 -3.97
CA ALA A 13 1.98 -8.79 -4.03
C ALA A 13 2.39 -7.54 -4.82
N GLY A 14 3.69 -7.36 -5.14
CA GLY A 14 4.21 -6.14 -5.78
C GLY A 14 3.45 -5.72 -7.04
N ASN A 15 3.20 -6.65 -7.96
CA ASN A 15 2.47 -6.37 -9.20
C ASN A 15 1.03 -5.90 -8.94
N ALA A 16 0.33 -6.54 -7.99
CA ALA A 16 -1.04 -6.16 -7.63
C ALA A 16 -1.09 -4.79 -6.94
N LEU A 17 -0.10 -4.50 -6.09
CA LEU A 17 0.06 -3.20 -5.44
C LEU A 17 0.33 -2.10 -6.49
N ASP A 18 1.18 -2.38 -7.48
CA ASP A 18 1.45 -1.45 -8.57
C ASP A 18 0.21 -1.16 -9.42
N GLN A 19 -0.57 -2.19 -9.77
CA GLN A 19 -1.84 -2.03 -10.48
C GLN A 19 -2.81 -1.13 -9.70
N MET A 20 -3.05 -1.44 -8.43
CA MET A 20 -3.93 -0.65 -7.56
C MET A 20 -3.46 0.81 -7.46
N LYS A 21 -2.15 1.02 -7.33
CA LYS A 21 -1.54 2.36 -7.31
C LYS A 21 -1.83 3.13 -8.60
N TYR A 22 -1.74 2.49 -9.78
CA TYR A 22 -2.05 3.12 -11.06
C TYR A 22 -3.55 3.41 -11.22
N GLU A 23 -4.41 2.48 -10.82
CA GLU A 23 -5.87 2.69 -10.84
C GLU A 23 -6.26 3.90 -9.98
N ILE A 24 -5.74 4.00 -8.77
CA ILE A 24 -6.01 5.12 -7.87
C ILE A 24 -5.44 6.43 -8.40
N ALA A 25 -4.24 6.40 -8.99
CA ALA A 25 -3.67 7.59 -9.61
C ALA A 25 -4.57 8.09 -10.77
N ASN A 26 -5.06 7.17 -11.60
CA ASN A 26 -6.01 7.49 -12.67
C ASN A 26 -7.34 8.06 -12.12
N GLU A 27 -7.90 7.47 -11.06
CA GLU A 27 -9.10 8.00 -10.39
C GLU A 27 -8.89 9.42 -9.83
N LEU A 28 -7.69 9.74 -9.38
CA LEU A 28 -7.30 11.07 -8.89
C LEU A 28 -6.96 12.06 -10.03
N GLY A 29 -7.11 11.64 -11.30
CA GLY A 29 -6.84 12.46 -12.48
C GLY A 29 -5.36 12.56 -12.85
N ILE A 30 -4.51 11.72 -12.27
CA ILE A 30 -3.07 11.66 -12.56
C ILE A 30 -2.84 10.61 -13.65
N SER A 31 -2.79 11.06 -14.90
CA SER A 31 -2.50 10.19 -16.04
C SER A 31 -1.02 9.78 -16.07
N ASN A 32 -0.72 8.59 -16.58
CA ASN A 32 0.64 8.08 -16.82
C ASN A 32 1.53 8.00 -15.58
N TYR A 33 0.94 7.76 -14.41
CA TYR A 33 1.66 7.65 -13.13
C TYR A 33 2.72 6.53 -13.08
N ASP A 34 2.64 5.57 -14.01
CA ASP A 34 3.60 4.49 -14.23
C ASP A 34 4.87 4.98 -14.94
N GLN A 35 4.74 5.88 -15.91
CA GLN A 35 5.86 6.40 -16.73
C GLN A 35 6.43 7.71 -16.18
N MET A 36 5.67 8.42 -15.35
CA MET A 36 6.12 9.67 -14.76
C MET A 36 7.16 9.46 -13.67
N ASP A 37 8.20 10.30 -13.70
CA ASP A 37 9.13 10.40 -12.59
C ASP A 37 8.41 10.96 -11.37
N LYS A 38 8.32 10.14 -10.32
CA LYS A 38 7.67 10.48 -9.05
C LYS A 38 8.35 11.66 -8.35
N GLY A 39 9.61 11.96 -8.68
CA GLY A 39 10.33 13.14 -8.21
C GLY A 39 9.88 14.46 -8.85
N GLN A 40 9.21 14.41 -10.00
CA GLN A 40 8.66 15.60 -10.67
C GLN A 40 7.24 15.94 -10.20
N LEU A 41 6.52 14.96 -9.64
CA LEU A 41 5.20 15.17 -9.07
C LEU A 41 5.30 15.84 -7.70
N PRO A 42 4.39 16.76 -7.35
CA PRO A 42 4.35 17.32 -6.01
C PRO A 42 4.22 16.22 -4.96
N SER A 43 5.01 16.27 -3.89
CA SER A 43 4.99 15.25 -2.82
C SER A 43 3.61 15.01 -2.25
N ARG A 44 2.78 16.06 -2.21
CA ARG A 44 1.38 15.98 -1.75
C ARG A 44 0.54 15.06 -2.65
N VAL A 45 0.75 15.11 -3.97
CA VAL A 45 0.04 14.28 -4.96
C VAL A 45 0.42 12.81 -4.80
N ASN A 46 1.72 12.51 -4.73
CA ASN A 46 2.20 11.15 -4.45
C ASN A 46 1.65 10.62 -3.11
N GLY A 47 1.61 11.48 -2.09
CA GLY A 47 1.00 11.18 -0.80
C GLY A 47 -0.50 10.88 -0.89
N TYR A 48 -1.26 11.61 -1.70
CA TYR A 48 -2.68 11.33 -1.92
C TYR A 48 -2.92 9.98 -2.58
N VAL A 49 -2.09 9.56 -3.54
CA VAL A 49 -2.20 8.24 -4.16
C VAL A 49 -1.98 7.14 -3.12
N GLY A 50 -0.87 7.21 -2.37
CA GLY A 50 -0.56 6.22 -1.32
C GLY A 50 -1.59 6.21 -0.19
N GLY A 51 -2.09 7.37 0.23
CA GLY A 51 -3.12 7.48 1.26
C GLY A 51 -4.45 6.85 0.84
N ASN A 52 -4.89 7.07 -0.41
CA ASN A 52 -6.09 6.43 -0.94
C ASN A 52 -5.92 4.92 -1.10
N MET A 53 -4.72 4.47 -1.46
CA MET A 53 -4.39 3.04 -1.53
C MET A 53 -4.55 2.35 -0.17
N THR A 54 -3.97 2.90 0.88
CA THR A 54 -4.17 2.40 2.24
C THR A 54 -5.63 2.48 2.66
N LYS A 55 -6.34 3.56 2.33
CA LYS A 55 -7.76 3.72 2.67
C LYS A 55 -8.64 2.62 2.05
N LYS A 56 -8.39 2.24 0.79
CA LYS A 56 -9.12 1.16 0.13
C LYS A 56 -8.81 -0.21 0.74
N MET A 57 -7.53 -0.48 1.05
CA MET A 57 -7.13 -1.72 1.72
C MET A 57 -7.75 -1.85 3.12
N VAL A 58 -7.74 -0.76 3.90
CA VAL A 58 -8.38 -0.74 5.22
C VAL A 58 -9.88 -0.93 5.09
N ALA A 59 -10.55 -0.26 4.16
CA ALA A 59 -11.97 -0.46 3.93
C ALA A 59 -12.32 -1.93 3.56
N TYR A 60 -11.48 -2.58 2.76
CA TYR A 60 -11.63 -4.01 2.46
C TYR A 60 -11.42 -4.88 3.72
N ALA A 61 -10.39 -4.59 4.51
CA ALA A 61 -10.15 -5.29 5.77
C ALA A 61 -11.31 -5.10 6.76
N GLU A 62 -11.87 -3.89 6.86
CA GLU A 62 -13.06 -3.60 7.67
C GLU A 62 -14.29 -4.38 7.20
N GLN A 63 -14.51 -4.51 5.89
CA GLN A 63 -15.57 -5.35 5.33
C GLN A 63 -15.39 -6.82 5.71
N ALA A 64 -14.16 -7.34 5.60
CA ALA A 64 -13.83 -8.71 5.99
C ALA A 64 -14.00 -8.94 7.50
N LEU A 65 -13.64 -7.97 8.35
CA LEU A 65 -13.91 -8.00 9.80
C LEU A 65 -15.40 -8.04 10.11
N ARG A 66 -16.19 -7.19 9.45
CA ARG A 66 -17.66 -7.18 9.58
C ARG A 66 -18.28 -8.51 9.13
N GLY A 67 -17.67 -9.20 8.17
CA GLY A 67 -18.07 -10.53 7.69
C GLY A 67 -17.59 -11.70 8.55
N GLY A 68 -16.90 -11.45 9.67
CA GLY A 68 -16.42 -12.49 10.57
C GLY A 68 -15.09 -13.14 10.16
N GLN A 69 -14.36 -12.60 9.18
CA GLN A 69 -13.06 -13.12 8.72
C GLN A 69 -11.87 -12.65 9.58
N GLN A 70 -12.09 -12.43 10.88
CA GLN A 70 -11.06 -11.89 11.79
C GLN A 70 -9.78 -12.73 11.81
N GLY A 71 -9.88 -14.05 11.77
CA GLY A 71 -8.72 -14.95 11.81
C GLY A 71 -7.75 -14.77 10.63
N GLN A 72 -8.25 -14.48 9.43
CA GLN A 72 -7.42 -14.29 8.24
C GLN A 72 -6.64 -12.98 8.30
N ILE A 73 -7.24 -11.93 8.87
CA ILE A 73 -6.63 -10.61 9.01
C ILE A 73 -5.56 -10.62 10.10
N THR A 74 -5.82 -11.26 11.25
CA THR A 74 -4.81 -11.35 12.33
C THR A 74 -3.58 -12.14 11.91
N GLN A 75 -3.71 -13.07 10.96
CA GLN A 75 -2.61 -13.91 10.48
C GLN A 75 -1.91 -13.35 9.23
N SER A 76 -2.39 -12.22 8.66
CA SER A 76 -1.90 -11.72 7.37
C SER A 76 -0.49 -11.12 7.42
N ALA A 77 0.02 -10.77 8.60
CA ALA A 77 1.37 -10.28 8.82
C ALA A 77 1.85 -10.67 10.22
N GLN A 78 3.17 -10.90 10.38
CA GLN A 78 3.75 -11.12 11.70
C GLN A 78 3.76 -9.82 12.49
N THR A 79 3.31 -9.86 13.75
CA THR A 79 3.47 -8.73 14.66
C THR A 79 4.94 -8.54 14.98
N GLU A 80 5.49 -7.39 14.59
CA GLU A 80 6.86 -7.02 14.94
C GLU A 80 6.98 -6.81 16.45
N GLN A 81 7.88 -7.55 17.10
CA GLN A 81 8.19 -7.34 18.51
C GLN A 81 9.25 -6.24 18.63
N PRO A 82 9.08 -5.24 19.53
CA PRO A 82 10.12 -4.26 19.79
C PRO A 82 11.38 -4.99 20.26
N GLN A 83 12.49 -4.81 19.56
CA GLN A 83 13.79 -5.33 19.98
C GLN A 83 14.14 -4.72 21.33
N GLN A 84 14.08 -5.52 22.39
CA GLN A 84 14.67 -5.16 23.67
C GLN A 84 16.19 -5.06 23.42
N GLN A 85 16.69 -3.83 23.42
CA GLN A 85 18.11 -3.52 23.38
C GLN A 85 18.80 -4.26 24.54
N GLN A 86 19.73 -5.14 24.22
CA GLN A 86 20.78 -5.57 25.14
C GLN A 86 21.85 -4.48 25.22
#